data_AF-A0A496SSX1-F1
#
_entry.id   AF-A0A496SSX1-F1
#
_cell.length_a   1.000
_cell.length_b   1.000
_cell.length_c   1.000
_cell.angle_alpha   90.00
_cell.angle_beta   90.00
_cell.angle_gamma   90.00
#
_symmetry.space_group_name_H-M   'P 1'
#
loop_
_entity.id
_entity.type
_entity.pdbx_description
1 polymer ?
#
loop_
_entity_poly.entity_id
_entity_poly.type
_entity_poly.pdbx_seq_one_letter_code
_entity_poly.pdbx_strand_id
1 'polypeptide(L)'
;KGIENIMALRGDPPQDVSDFDPTIGDFVYGRDLVDFIKREFGEYFCIGVAVYPEGHIESSSIEEDMEYTKQKIDAGADFAVTQMFFDNRYFYQFIERAQKYGIRIPVLPGILPLTDVNKVKEFASICRTTIPTKIEEEMLRFENNPEDMKKVGLDFTIRQCRDLIKNGFKRLHFFTLNKSGVITKVLEAIK
;
A
#
# COMPACT_ATOMS: atom_id res chain seq x y z
N LYS A 1 -16.41 -21.94 0.66
CA LYS A 1 -16.46 -20.83 -0.32
C LYS A 1 -15.30 -20.83 -1.34
N GLY A 2 -14.44 -21.87 -1.40
CA GLY A 2 -13.41 -21.98 -2.45
C GLY A 2 -12.38 -20.84 -2.49
N ILE A 3 -12.14 -20.18 -1.35
CA ILE A 3 -11.15 -19.10 -1.25
C ILE A 3 -9.78 -19.75 -1.11
N GLU A 4 -8.81 -19.23 -1.86
CA GLU A 4 -7.43 -19.74 -1.91
C GLU A 4 -6.40 -18.62 -1.68
N ASN A 5 -6.84 -17.37 -1.55
CA ASN A 5 -5.96 -16.22 -1.33
C ASN A 5 -6.45 -15.42 -0.12
N ILE A 6 -5.53 -15.07 0.77
CA ILE A 6 -5.81 -14.29 1.99
C ILE A 6 -4.83 -13.12 2.06
N MET A 7 -5.32 -11.93 2.39
CA MET A 7 -4.48 -10.80 2.78
C MET A 7 -4.41 -10.76 4.31
N ALA A 8 -3.30 -11.18 4.90
CA ALA A 8 -3.10 -11.21 6.35
C ALA A 8 -2.67 -9.83 6.85
N LEU A 9 -3.53 -9.21 7.66
CA LEU A 9 -3.35 -7.87 8.22
C LEU A 9 -3.58 -7.92 9.73
N ARG A 10 -2.88 -7.07 10.49
CA ARG A 10 -3.21 -6.85 11.90
C ARG A 10 -4.57 -6.16 12.04
N GLY A 11 -4.79 -5.15 11.20
CA GLY A 11 -5.92 -4.23 11.31
C GLY A 11 -5.56 -2.95 12.05
N ASP A 12 -6.40 -1.95 11.86
CA ASP A 12 -6.32 -0.66 12.55
C ASP A 12 -7.06 -0.72 13.89
N PRO A 13 -6.65 0.06 14.89
CA PRO A 13 -7.42 0.23 16.12
C PRO A 13 -8.85 0.69 15.84
N PRO A 14 -9.86 0.24 16.62
CA PRO A 14 -11.20 0.77 16.54
C PRO A 14 -11.21 2.28 16.82
N GLN A 15 -11.88 3.08 15.99
CA GLN A 15 -11.94 4.53 16.17
C GLN A 15 -12.72 4.94 17.43
N ASP A 16 -13.61 4.07 17.91
CA ASP A 16 -14.57 4.36 18.96
C ASP A 16 -14.10 3.91 20.36
N VAL A 17 -12.85 3.44 20.47
CA VAL A 17 -12.28 2.86 21.71
C VAL A 17 -10.98 3.59 22.07
N SER A 18 -11.02 4.41 23.12
CA SER A 18 -9.89 5.26 23.56
C SER A 18 -8.68 4.49 24.07
N ASP A 19 -8.90 3.29 24.63
CA ASP A 19 -7.89 2.49 25.32
C ASP A 19 -7.75 1.11 24.67
N PHE A 20 -7.79 1.06 23.34
CA PHE A 20 -7.60 -0.19 22.62
C PHE A 20 -6.16 -0.69 22.81
N ASP A 21 -6.02 -1.81 23.53
CA ASP A 21 -4.76 -2.50 23.71
C ASP A 21 -4.68 -3.71 22.74
N PRO A 22 -3.86 -3.65 21.68
CA PRO A 22 -3.72 -4.73 20.72
C PRO A 22 -3.13 -6.01 21.32
N THR A 23 -2.58 -5.96 22.53
CA THR A 23 -1.98 -7.13 23.21
C THR A 23 -3.00 -8.04 23.90
N ILE A 24 -4.26 -7.60 24.00
CA ILE A 24 -5.34 -8.36 24.66
C ILE A 24 -5.98 -9.39 23.70
N GLY A 25 -5.66 -9.35 22.40
CA GLY A 25 -6.15 -10.30 21.39
C GLY A 25 -5.26 -11.53 21.18
N ASP A 26 -5.77 -12.49 20.40
CA ASP A 26 -5.03 -13.71 20.03
C ASP A 26 -3.83 -13.42 19.10
N PHE A 27 -3.89 -12.32 18.34
CA PHE A 27 -2.87 -11.90 17.39
C PHE A 27 -2.53 -10.43 17.62
N VAL A 28 -1.27 -10.15 17.95
CA VAL A 28 -0.78 -8.80 18.23
C VAL A 28 -0.21 -8.16 16.96
N TYR A 29 0.39 -8.98 16.10
CA TYR A 29 1.04 -8.57 14.88
C TYR A 29 0.45 -9.28 13.66
N GLY A 30 0.57 -8.64 12.49
CA GLY A 30 0.14 -9.26 11.23
C GLY A 30 0.88 -10.57 10.92
N ARG A 31 2.11 -10.76 11.41
CA ARG A 31 2.86 -12.02 11.28
C ARG A 31 2.17 -13.17 12.01
N ASP A 32 1.52 -12.91 13.15
CA ASP A 32 0.95 -13.96 13.99
C ASP A 32 -0.21 -14.65 13.25
N LEU A 33 -0.95 -13.89 12.43
CA LEU A 33 -1.97 -14.43 11.53
C LEU A 33 -1.35 -15.23 10.37
N VAL A 34 -0.22 -14.81 9.82
CA VAL A 34 0.50 -15.57 8.79
C VAL A 34 0.95 -16.92 9.35
N ASP A 35 1.61 -16.91 10.50
CA ASP A 35 2.07 -18.12 11.22
C ASP A 35 0.91 -19.06 11.52
N PHE A 36 -0.21 -18.51 12.00
CA PHE A 36 -1.44 -19.29 12.24
C PHE A 36 -1.92 -19.98 10.97
N ILE A 37 -2.06 -19.24 9.86
CA ILE A 37 -2.57 -19.79 8.60
C ILE A 37 -1.62 -20.90 8.10
N LYS A 38 -0.31 -20.67 8.11
CA LYS A 38 0.67 -21.68 7.68
C LYS A 38 0.64 -22.92 8.58
N ARG A 39 0.48 -22.77 9.90
CA ARG A 39 0.40 -23.91 10.83
C ARG A 39 -0.87 -24.74 10.62
N GLU A 40 -2.03 -24.10 10.50
CA GLU A 40 -3.32 -24.79 10.45
C GLU A 40 -3.66 -25.33 9.04
N PHE A 41 -3.20 -24.65 7.98
CA PHE A 41 -3.60 -24.94 6.60
C PHE A 41 -2.42 -25.27 5.67
N GLY A 42 -1.18 -25.20 6.15
CA GLY A 42 0.02 -25.45 5.33
C GLY A 42 0.07 -24.55 4.11
N GLU A 43 0.30 -25.15 2.94
CA GLU A 43 0.43 -24.45 1.65
C GLU A 43 -0.90 -24.27 0.90
N TYR A 44 -2.05 -24.52 1.54
CA TYR A 44 -3.35 -24.40 0.87
C TYR A 44 -3.66 -22.95 0.44
N PHE A 45 -3.30 -21.96 1.27
CA PHE A 45 -3.54 -20.55 0.99
C PHE A 45 -2.30 -19.87 0.42
N CYS A 46 -2.52 -19.05 -0.61
CA CYS A 46 -1.60 -17.99 -1.01
C CYS A 46 -1.82 -16.77 -0.10
N ILE A 47 -0.78 -16.35 0.62
CA ILE A 47 -0.86 -15.34 1.67
C ILE A 47 -0.20 -14.04 1.19
N GLY A 48 -0.99 -12.97 1.09
CA GLY A 48 -0.54 -11.61 0.88
C GLY A 48 -0.35 -10.87 2.20
N VAL A 49 0.62 -9.94 2.26
CA VAL A 49 0.83 -9.06 3.42
C VAL A 49 1.03 -7.60 3.01
N ALA A 50 0.71 -6.65 3.90
CA ALA A 50 0.95 -5.23 3.66
C ALA A 50 2.40 -4.85 3.96
N VAL A 51 2.99 -3.93 3.19
CA VAL A 51 4.31 -3.33 3.47
C VAL A 51 4.28 -1.82 3.25
N TYR A 52 5.19 -1.07 3.85
CA TYR A 52 5.08 0.39 3.94
C TYR A 52 6.33 1.05 3.35
N PRO A 53 6.28 1.58 2.10
CA PRO A 53 7.46 2.17 1.45
C PRO A 53 8.07 3.36 2.22
N GLU A 54 7.25 4.06 2.98
CA GLU A 54 7.61 5.21 3.84
C GLU A 54 7.69 4.84 5.33
N GLY A 55 7.61 3.55 5.66
CA GLY A 55 7.56 3.00 7.02
C GLY A 55 6.18 3.07 7.66
N HIS A 56 5.86 2.10 8.51
CA HIS A 56 4.63 2.13 9.30
C HIS A 56 4.63 3.29 10.31
N ILE A 57 3.45 3.86 10.58
CA ILE A 57 3.31 5.00 11.50
C ILE A 57 3.74 4.68 12.94
N GLU A 58 3.56 3.41 13.35
CA GLU A 58 3.94 2.94 14.69
C GLU A 58 5.39 2.47 14.78
N SER A 59 6.12 2.42 13.67
CA SER A 59 7.55 2.09 13.69
C SER A 59 8.39 3.33 13.97
N SER A 60 9.39 3.17 14.83
CA SER A 60 10.30 4.26 15.22
C SER A 60 11.26 4.67 14.10
N SER A 61 11.54 3.75 13.17
CA SER A 61 12.44 3.95 12.03
C SER A 61 12.06 3.07 10.83
N ILE A 62 12.61 3.37 9.65
CA ILE A 62 12.47 2.52 8.46
C ILE A 62 13.16 1.18 8.69
N GLU A 63 14.29 1.17 9.38
CA GLU A 63 15.07 -0.03 9.68
C GLU A 63 14.26 -1.01 10.54
N GLU A 64 13.57 -0.50 11.56
CA GLU A 64 12.66 -1.29 12.39
C GLU A 64 11.46 -1.82 11.58
N ASP A 65 10.83 -0.97 10.76
CA ASP A 65 9.72 -1.40 9.88
C ASP A 65 10.17 -2.53 8.92
N MET A 66 11.40 -2.46 8.42
CA MET A 66 11.98 -3.50 7.57
C MET A 66 12.25 -4.81 8.33
N GLU A 67 12.62 -4.76 9.62
CA GLU A 67 12.74 -5.96 10.46
C GLU A 67 11.40 -6.65 10.65
N TYR A 68 10.33 -5.90 10.97
CA TYR A 68 8.98 -6.47 11.08
C TYR A 68 8.46 -6.97 9.74
N THR A 69 8.73 -6.24 8.65
CA THR A 69 8.42 -6.68 7.29
C THR A 69 9.09 -8.02 6.98
N LYS A 70 10.38 -8.17 7.31
CA LYS A 70 11.10 -9.43 7.14
C LYS A 70 10.49 -10.55 7.97
N GLN A 71 10.22 -10.33 9.25
CA GLN A 71 9.63 -11.35 10.12
C GLN A 71 8.28 -11.85 9.58
N LYS A 72 7.43 -10.92 9.12
CA LYS A 72 6.13 -11.25 8.52
C LYS A 72 6.25 -12.03 7.21
N ILE A 73 7.29 -11.78 6.43
CA ILE A 73 7.54 -12.52 5.19
C ILE A 73 8.12 -13.90 5.49
N ASP A 74 9.08 -13.98 6.42
CA ASP A 74 9.70 -15.23 6.87
C ASP A 74 8.68 -16.18 7.55
N ALA A 75 7.60 -15.65 8.12
CA ALA A 75 6.44 -16.41 8.60
C ALA A 75 5.70 -17.20 7.50
N GLY A 76 5.96 -16.88 6.22
CA GLY A 76 5.42 -17.61 5.08
C GLY A 76 4.49 -16.80 4.18
N ALA A 77 4.68 -15.48 4.06
CA ALA A 77 3.94 -14.70 3.07
C ALA A 77 4.42 -15.01 1.64
N ASP A 78 3.50 -15.14 0.69
CA ASP A 78 3.77 -15.46 -0.71
C ASP A 78 3.96 -14.21 -1.58
N PHE A 79 3.31 -13.10 -1.21
CA PHE A 79 3.49 -11.80 -1.86
C PHE A 79 3.20 -10.65 -0.89
N ALA A 80 3.64 -9.45 -1.27
CA ALA A 80 3.34 -8.23 -0.53
C ALA A 80 2.66 -7.20 -1.42
N VAL A 81 1.78 -6.39 -0.83
CA VAL A 81 1.21 -5.20 -1.45
C VAL A 81 1.65 -4.00 -0.65
N THR A 82 2.18 -2.99 -1.31
CA THR A 82 2.58 -1.77 -0.60
C THR A 82 1.36 -0.95 -0.20
N GLN A 83 1.47 -0.20 0.90
CA GLN A 83 0.65 0.98 1.11
C GLN A 83 0.80 1.93 -0.09
N MET A 84 -0.21 2.76 -0.33
CA MET A 84 -0.17 3.80 -1.35
C MET A 84 1.02 4.73 -1.15
N PHE A 85 1.55 5.23 -2.26
CA PHE A 85 2.61 6.23 -2.29
C PHE A 85 2.34 7.18 -3.46
N PHE A 86 2.80 8.43 -3.34
CA PHE A 86 2.69 9.44 -4.40
C PHE A 86 4.06 9.88 -4.92
N ASP A 87 5.10 9.10 -4.63
CA ASP A 87 6.43 9.25 -5.21
C ASP A 87 7.06 7.87 -5.42
N ASN A 88 7.34 7.52 -6.68
CA ASN A 88 7.90 6.22 -7.03
C ASN A 88 9.26 5.96 -6.38
N ARG A 89 9.99 7.01 -5.97
CA ARG A 89 11.27 6.87 -5.27
C ARG A 89 11.11 6.09 -3.97
N TYR A 90 10.02 6.27 -3.22
CA TYR A 90 9.78 5.51 -1.99
C TYR A 90 9.63 4.02 -2.27
N PHE A 91 8.86 3.67 -3.30
CA PHE A 91 8.72 2.29 -3.74
C PHE A 91 10.05 1.70 -4.20
N TYR A 92 10.82 2.38 -5.05
CA TYR A 92 12.11 1.88 -5.51
C TYR A 92 13.12 1.69 -4.39
N GLN A 93 13.23 2.66 -3.48
CA GLN A 93 14.10 2.52 -2.32
C GLN A 93 13.62 1.40 -1.38
N PHE A 94 12.31 1.18 -1.24
CA PHE A 94 11.78 0.03 -0.50
C PHE A 94 12.22 -1.28 -1.14
N ILE A 95 12.14 -1.41 -2.47
CA ILE A 95 12.61 -2.62 -3.18
C ILE A 95 14.11 -2.84 -2.95
N GLU A 96 14.94 -1.80 -3.00
CA GLU A 96 16.37 -1.89 -2.69
C GLU A 96 16.63 -2.35 -1.25
N ARG A 97 15.88 -1.81 -0.27
CA ARG A 97 15.97 -2.23 1.13
C ARG A 97 15.52 -3.68 1.31
N ALA A 98 14.39 -4.05 0.72
CA ALA A 98 13.88 -5.42 0.75
C ALA A 98 14.93 -6.41 0.21
N GLN A 99 15.62 -6.06 -0.87
CA GLN A 99 16.71 -6.88 -1.39
C GLN A 99 17.86 -7.08 -0.38
N LYS A 100 18.27 -6.01 0.32
CA LYS A 100 19.31 -6.05 1.38
C LYS A 100 18.89 -6.90 2.57
N TYR A 101 17.60 -6.92 2.93
CA TYR A 101 17.03 -7.76 3.99
C TYR A 101 16.79 -9.22 3.55
N GLY A 102 17.17 -9.59 2.32
CA GLY A 102 16.98 -10.94 1.82
C GLY A 102 15.53 -11.26 1.40
N ILE A 103 14.64 -10.27 1.31
CA ILE A 103 13.26 -10.44 0.85
C ILE A 103 13.28 -10.65 -0.67
N ARG A 104 12.59 -11.71 -1.14
CA ARG A 104 12.57 -12.12 -2.56
C ARG A 104 11.17 -12.36 -3.12
N ILE A 105 10.13 -12.31 -2.28
CA ILE A 105 8.75 -12.47 -2.73
C ILE A 105 8.33 -11.30 -3.64
N PRO A 106 7.33 -11.48 -4.53
CA PRO A 106 6.78 -10.39 -5.32
C PRO A 106 6.20 -9.29 -4.42
N VAL A 107 6.58 -8.04 -4.70
CA VAL A 107 6.00 -6.85 -4.05
C VAL A 107 5.25 -6.05 -5.11
N LEU A 108 3.93 -5.92 -4.94
CA LEU A 108 3.07 -5.16 -5.83
C LEU A 108 2.95 -3.71 -5.34
N PRO A 109 3.25 -2.70 -6.18
CA PRO A 109 3.00 -1.31 -5.83
C PRO A 109 1.48 -1.07 -5.70
N GLY A 110 1.07 -0.56 -4.54
CA GLY A 110 -0.27 -0.09 -4.26
C GLY A 110 -0.47 1.34 -4.79
N ILE A 111 -1.42 1.53 -5.69
CA ILE A 111 -1.71 2.80 -6.37
C ILE A 111 -3.11 3.26 -5.98
N LEU A 112 -3.19 4.40 -5.31
CA LEU A 112 -4.44 5.14 -5.11
C LEU A 112 -4.51 6.25 -6.17
N PRO A 113 -5.48 6.22 -7.10
CA PRO A 113 -5.64 7.31 -8.05
C PRO A 113 -5.94 8.64 -7.34
N LEU A 114 -5.15 9.65 -7.67
CA LEU A 114 -5.24 10.97 -7.06
C LEU A 114 -6.40 11.76 -7.67
N THR A 115 -7.65 11.48 -7.28
CA THR A 115 -8.83 12.16 -7.88
C THR A 115 -9.29 13.39 -7.12
N ASP A 116 -8.91 13.52 -5.85
CA ASP A 116 -9.32 14.57 -4.93
C ASP A 116 -8.20 14.73 -3.91
N VAL A 117 -7.46 15.84 -3.98
CA VAL A 117 -6.27 16.04 -3.15
C VAL A 117 -6.63 16.18 -1.67
N ASN A 118 -7.79 16.74 -1.35
CA ASN A 118 -8.20 16.93 0.04
C ASN A 118 -8.49 15.58 0.71
N LYS A 119 -9.23 14.70 0.02
CA LYS A 119 -9.47 13.33 0.51
C LYS A 119 -8.20 12.50 0.59
N VAL A 120 -7.31 12.66 -0.37
CA VAL A 120 -6.02 11.94 -0.32
C VAL A 120 -5.16 12.43 0.84
N LYS A 121 -5.19 13.73 1.19
CA LYS A 121 -4.52 14.25 2.39
C LYS A 121 -5.06 13.61 3.68
N GLU A 122 -6.37 13.37 3.77
CA GLU A 122 -6.97 12.67 4.91
C GLU A 122 -6.45 11.23 5.02
N PHE A 123 -6.37 10.48 3.92
CA PHE A 123 -5.79 9.13 3.97
C PHE A 123 -4.27 9.15 4.25
N ALA A 124 -3.56 10.10 3.65
CA ALA A 124 -2.13 10.24 3.80
C ALA A 124 -1.70 10.56 5.24
N SER A 125 -2.51 11.34 5.98
CA SER A 125 -2.25 11.66 7.39
C SER A 125 -2.39 10.43 8.30
N ILE A 126 -3.29 9.51 7.97
CA ILE A 126 -3.49 8.25 8.71
C ILE A 126 -2.35 7.27 8.41
N CYS A 127 -1.86 7.22 7.17
CA CYS A 127 -0.89 6.22 6.71
C CYS A 127 0.58 6.69 6.67
N ARG A 128 0.89 7.91 7.11
CA ARG A 128 2.23 8.53 7.01
C ARG A 128 2.76 8.57 5.56
N THR A 129 1.87 8.80 4.60
CA THR A 129 2.22 8.87 3.17
C THR A 129 2.53 10.31 2.77
N THR A 130 3.61 10.53 2.03
CA THR A 130 3.95 11.87 1.52
C THR A 130 3.26 12.13 0.18
N ILE A 131 2.55 13.26 0.08
CA ILE A 131 2.09 13.81 -1.20
C ILE A 131 3.14 14.85 -1.65
N PRO A 132 3.70 14.76 -2.86
CA PRO A 132 4.65 15.77 -3.33
C PRO A 132 3.99 17.15 -3.39
N THR A 133 4.61 18.14 -2.75
CA THR A 133 4.10 19.53 -2.68
C THR A 133 3.71 20.08 -4.06
N LYS A 134 4.49 19.75 -5.09
CA LYS A 134 4.21 20.18 -6.46
C LYS A 134 2.85 19.70 -6.98
N ILE A 135 2.50 18.43 -6.78
CA ILE A 135 1.20 17.92 -7.26
C ILE A 135 0.06 18.43 -6.39
N GLU A 136 0.30 18.58 -5.09
CA GLU A 136 -0.67 19.18 -4.17
C GLU A 136 -1.03 20.62 -4.60
N GLU A 137 -0.03 21.48 -4.76
CA GLU A 137 -0.22 22.87 -5.21
C GLU A 137 -0.87 22.95 -6.59
N GLU A 138 -0.50 22.05 -7.51
CA GLU A 138 -1.08 22.00 -8.86
C GLU A 138 -2.57 21.66 -8.82
N MET A 139 -2.98 20.71 -7.97
CA MET A 139 -4.37 20.31 -7.81
C MET A 139 -5.20 21.34 -7.05
N LEU A 140 -4.64 21.99 -6.02
CA LEU A 140 -5.35 23.01 -5.24
C LEU A 140 -5.74 24.24 -6.06
N ARG A 141 -5.05 24.53 -7.18
CA ARG A 141 -5.48 25.56 -8.16
C ARG A 141 -6.87 25.29 -8.74
N PHE A 142 -7.34 24.06 -8.68
CA PHE A 142 -8.65 23.61 -9.16
C PHE A 142 -9.59 23.22 -8.02
N GLU A 143 -9.39 23.70 -6.79
CA GLU A 143 -10.24 23.39 -5.63
C GLU A 143 -11.74 23.64 -5.88
N ASN A 144 -12.07 24.67 -6.68
CA ASN A 144 -13.43 25.03 -7.05
C ASN A 144 -13.90 24.39 -8.37
N ASN A 145 -13.08 23.52 -8.98
CA ASN A 145 -13.39 22.80 -10.22
C ASN A 145 -12.96 21.32 -10.11
N PRO A 146 -13.80 20.46 -9.50
CA PRO A 146 -13.47 19.06 -9.24
C PRO A 146 -13.12 18.24 -10.49
N GLU A 147 -13.71 18.56 -11.64
CA GLU A 147 -13.42 17.83 -12.89
C GLU A 147 -12.02 18.13 -13.41
N ASP A 148 -11.56 19.38 -13.35
CA ASP A 148 -10.20 19.73 -13.75
C ASP A 148 -9.16 19.25 -12.73
N MET A 149 -9.46 19.34 -11.42
CA MET A 149 -8.61 18.73 -10.39
C MET A 149 -8.39 17.23 -10.65
N LYS A 150 -9.48 16.51 -10.96
CA LYS A 150 -9.43 15.09 -11.26
C LYS A 150 -8.60 14.77 -12.50
N LYS A 151 -8.61 15.62 -13.54
CA LYS A 151 -7.75 15.45 -14.72
C LYS A 151 -6.27 15.54 -14.35
N VAL A 152 -5.88 16.57 -13.61
CA VAL A 152 -4.48 16.77 -13.15
C VAL A 152 -3.98 15.57 -12.37
N GLY A 153 -4.76 15.11 -11.39
CA GLY A 153 -4.34 13.98 -10.56
C GLY A 153 -4.43 12.62 -11.27
N LEU A 154 -5.31 12.45 -12.26
CA LEU A 154 -5.27 11.30 -13.18
C LEU A 154 -4.01 11.28 -14.05
N ASP A 155 -3.62 12.42 -14.61
CA ASP A 155 -2.39 12.53 -15.40
C ASP A 155 -1.14 12.23 -14.55
N PHE A 156 -1.15 12.66 -13.28
CA PHE A 156 -0.14 12.24 -12.31
C PHE A 156 -0.14 10.72 -12.12
N THR A 157 -1.30 10.12 -11.83
CA THR A 157 -1.44 8.67 -11.60
C THR A 157 -0.97 7.86 -12.82
N ILE A 158 -1.30 8.30 -14.04
CA ILE A 158 -0.87 7.67 -15.29
C ILE A 158 0.65 7.73 -15.44
N ARG A 159 1.27 8.88 -15.16
CA ARG A 159 2.74 9.01 -15.18
C ARG A 159 3.40 8.08 -14.15
N GLN A 160 2.82 8.00 -12.95
CA GLN A 160 3.28 7.11 -11.89
C GLN A 160 3.30 5.65 -12.35
N CYS A 161 2.18 5.16 -12.89
CA CYS A 161 2.04 3.80 -13.39
C CYS A 161 2.97 3.52 -14.58
N ARG A 162 3.08 4.44 -15.55
CA ARG A 162 3.97 4.28 -16.72
C ARG A 162 5.42 4.16 -16.31
N ASP A 163 5.86 4.96 -15.33
CA ASP A 163 7.22 4.89 -14.80
C ASP A 163 7.48 3.55 -14.10
N LEU A 164 6.56 3.06 -13.25
CA LEU A 164 6.66 1.74 -12.62
C LEU A 164 6.77 0.62 -13.66
N ILE A 165 5.93 0.65 -14.70
CA ILE A 165 5.94 -0.34 -15.79
C ILE A 165 7.26 -0.30 -16.56
N LYS A 166 7.75 0.91 -16.89
CA LYS A 166 9.03 1.11 -17.58
C LYS A 166 10.21 0.56 -16.77
N ASN A 167 10.13 0.62 -15.45
CA ASN A 167 11.12 0.06 -14.52
C ASN A 167 10.87 -1.41 -14.16
N GLY A 168 9.98 -2.12 -14.88
CA GLY A 168 9.80 -3.56 -14.79
C GLY A 168 8.64 -4.03 -13.90
N PHE A 169 7.94 -3.13 -13.21
CA PHE A 169 6.82 -3.45 -12.33
C PHE A 169 5.52 -3.49 -13.12
N LYS A 170 5.26 -4.63 -13.78
CA LYS A 170 4.09 -4.82 -14.67
C LYS A 170 2.79 -5.20 -13.95
N ARG A 171 2.85 -5.49 -12.64
CA ARG A 171 1.70 -5.87 -11.83
C ARG A 171 1.47 -4.76 -10.81
N LEU A 172 0.36 -4.06 -10.93
CA LEU A 172 -0.02 -2.94 -10.07
C LEU A 172 -1.26 -3.33 -9.26
N HIS A 173 -1.34 -2.92 -7.99
CA HIS A 173 -2.53 -3.09 -7.16
C HIS A 173 -3.25 -1.73 -7.06
N PHE A 174 -4.53 -1.65 -7.43
CA PHE A 174 -5.27 -0.39 -7.42
C PHE A 174 -6.26 -0.31 -6.26
N PHE A 175 -6.14 0.73 -5.43
CA PHE A 175 -7.15 1.10 -4.46
C PHE A 175 -8.26 1.88 -5.16
N THR A 176 -9.39 1.23 -5.43
CA THR A 176 -10.42 1.78 -6.33
C THR A 176 -11.42 2.70 -5.64
N LEU A 177 -11.56 2.59 -4.31
CA LEU A 177 -12.61 3.26 -3.52
C LEU A 177 -14.01 3.11 -4.13
N ASN A 178 -14.31 1.92 -4.67
CA ASN A 178 -15.55 1.59 -5.38
C ASN A 178 -15.81 2.45 -6.65
N LYS A 179 -14.78 3.05 -7.26
CA LYS A 179 -14.86 3.89 -8.46
C LYS A 179 -14.16 3.25 -9.66
N SER A 180 -14.84 2.35 -10.35
CA SER A 180 -14.29 1.64 -11.52
C SER A 180 -13.87 2.55 -12.67
N GLY A 181 -14.66 3.59 -12.99
CA GLY A 181 -14.41 4.45 -14.16
C GLY A 181 -13.09 5.22 -14.11
N VAL A 182 -12.55 5.49 -12.91
CA VAL A 182 -11.23 6.10 -12.73
C VAL A 182 -10.13 5.12 -13.14
N ILE A 183 -10.25 3.86 -12.70
CA ILE A 183 -9.30 2.79 -12.99
C ILE A 183 -9.31 2.45 -14.47
N THR A 184 -10.48 2.37 -15.11
CA THR A 184 -10.59 2.12 -16.55
C THR A 184 -9.78 3.12 -17.36
N LYS A 185 -9.90 4.43 -17.05
CA LYS A 185 -9.14 5.49 -17.73
C LYS A 185 -7.63 5.34 -17.54
N VAL A 186 -7.20 5.00 -16.32
CA VAL A 186 -5.78 4.74 -16.05
C VAL A 186 -5.29 3.55 -16.87
N LEU A 187 -6.02 2.42 -16.84
CA LEU A 187 -5.67 1.21 -17.58
C LEU A 187 -5.60 1.44 -19.10
N GLU A 188 -6.54 2.18 -19.68
CA GLU A 188 -6.53 2.54 -21.10
C GLU A 188 -5.31 3.38 -21.48
N ALA A 189 -4.87 4.27 -20.60
CA ALA A 189 -3.72 5.14 -20.85
C ALA A 189 -2.36 4.46 -20.66
N ILE A 190 -2.28 3.36 -19.89
CA ILE A 190 -1.00 2.67 -19.59
C ILE A 190 -0.80 1.36 -20.36
N LYS A 191 -1.76 1.00 -21.22
CA LYS A 191 -1.61 -0.09 -22.19
C LYS A 191 -0.48 0.17 -23.18
#